data_AF-A0A256ZUI8-F1
#
_entry.id   AF-A0A256ZUI8-F1
#
_cell.length_a   1.000
_cell.length_b   1.000
_cell.length_c   1.000
_cell.angle_alpha   90.00
_cell.angle_beta   90.00
_cell.angle_gamma   90.00
#
_symmetry.space_group_name_H-M   'P 1'
#
loop_
_entity.id
_entity.type
_entity.pdbx_description
1 polymer ?
#
loop_
_entity_poly.entity_id
_entity_poly.type
_entity_poly.pdbx_seq_one_letter_code
_entity_poly.pdbx_strand_id
1 'polypeptide(L)' 'MVYDPNLKMYTCKSCGLTLRYHEIIELRRKNIPEFRSEEQRKREKKEYLKWWLSEKK' A
#
# COMPACT_ATOMS: atom_id res chain seq x y z
N MET A 1 6.85 5.96 -14.29
CA MET A 1 8.28 5.61 -14.35
C MET A 1 8.66 5.33 -15.80
N VAL A 2 9.90 5.53 -16.17
CA VAL A 2 10.49 5.18 -17.48
C VAL A 2 11.48 4.05 -17.23
N TYR A 3 11.46 3.02 -18.07
CA TYR A 3 12.43 1.92 -17.99
C TYR A 3 13.58 2.18 -18.97
N ASP A 4 14.81 2.13 -18.48
CA ASP A 4 16.02 2.17 -19.28
C ASP A 4 16.51 0.73 -19.53
N PRO A 5 16.46 0.21 -20.76
CA PRO A 5 16.86 -1.16 -21.08
C PRO A 5 18.38 -1.39 -21.03
N ASN A 6 19.20 -0.34 -21.22
CA ASN A 6 20.67 -0.46 -21.17
C ASN A 6 21.12 -0.63 -19.72
N LEU A 7 20.55 0.17 -18.83
CA LEU A 7 20.89 0.16 -17.41
C LEU A 7 20.04 -0.83 -16.61
N LYS A 8 18.94 -1.35 -17.20
CA LYS A 8 17.92 -2.16 -16.54
C LYS A 8 17.35 -1.49 -15.28
N MET A 9 17.20 -0.17 -15.34
CA MET A 9 16.72 0.66 -14.23
C MET A 9 15.41 1.35 -14.56
N TYR A 10 14.72 1.80 -13.53
CA TYR A 10 13.46 2.53 -13.60
C TYR A 10 13.65 3.93 -13.04
N THR A 11 13.34 4.95 -13.84
CA THR A 11 13.42 6.36 -13.45
C THR A 11 12.03 6.94 -13.22
N CYS A 12 11.83 7.61 -12.09
CA CYS A 12 10.58 8.30 -11.77
C CYS A 12 10.50 9.65 -12.50
N LYS A 13 9.40 9.92 -13.21
CA LYS A 13 9.22 11.17 -13.97
C LYS A 13 8.98 12.39 -13.09
N SER A 14 8.49 12.21 -11.86
CA SER A 14 8.14 13.31 -10.96
C SER A 14 9.29 13.73 -10.05
N CYS A 15 10.09 12.79 -9.55
CA CYS A 15 11.18 13.07 -8.61
C CYS A 15 12.59 12.78 -9.16
N GLY A 16 12.72 12.21 -10.36
CA GLY A 16 14.02 11.88 -10.97
C GLY A 16 14.74 10.67 -10.36
N LEU A 17 14.14 10.03 -9.34
CA LEU A 17 14.75 8.88 -8.67
C LEU A 17 14.92 7.70 -9.64
N THR A 18 16.12 7.12 -9.69
CA THR A 18 16.42 5.95 -10.52
C THR A 18 16.67 4.74 -9.62
N LEU A 19 15.92 3.66 -9.85
CA LEU A 19 15.89 2.48 -8.99
C LEU A 19 15.87 1.19 -9.82
N ARG A 20 16.42 0.12 -9.28
CA ARG A 20 16.20 -1.23 -9.82
C ARG A 20 14.84 -1.78 -9.39
N TYR A 21 14.39 -2.81 -10.08
CA TYR A 21 13.09 -3.45 -9.82
C TYR A 21 12.95 -3.92 -8.35
N HIS A 22 13.99 -4.54 -7.79
CA HIS A 22 13.95 -5.03 -6.40
C HIS A 22 13.85 -3.88 -5.39
N GLU A 23 14.53 -2.76 -5.65
CA GLU A 23 14.51 -1.57 -4.77
C GLU A 23 13.12 -0.94 -4.76
N ILE A 24 12.44 -0.93 -5.91
CA ILE A 24 11.03 -0.49 -5.99
C ILE A 24 10.13 -1.39 -5.13
N ILE A 25 10.29 -2.72 -5.22
CA ILE A 25 9.51 -3.65 -4.40
C ILE A 25 9.75 -3.42 -2.92
N GLU A 26 11.01 -3.28 -2.50
CA GLU A 26 11.38 -3.07 -1.11
C GLU A 26 10.86 -1.73 -0.57
N LEU A 27 11.00 -0.65 -1.34
CA LEU A 27 10.44 0.66 -0.98
C LEU A 27 8.91 0.61 -0.93
N ARG A 28 8.27 -0.13 -1.85
CA ARG A 28 6.83 -0.34 -1.81
C ARG A 28 6.43 -1.15 -0.58
N ARG A 29 7.18 -2.17 -0.18
CA ARG A 29 6.95 -2.94 1.05
C ARG A 29 7.09 -2.07 2.31
N LYS A 30 8.10 -1.21 2.36
CA LYS A 30 8.33 -0.28 3.48
C LYS A 30 7.28 0.84 3.54
N ASN A 31 6.83 1.34 2.39
CA ASN A 31 5.84 2.42 2.30
C ASN A 31 4.40 1.94 2.23
N ILE A 32 4.15 0.66 1.96
CA ILE A 32 2.88 0.04 2.35
C ILE A 32 2.88 0.23 3.86
N PRO A 33 2.06 1.15 4.39
CA PRO A 33 1.93 1.22 5.82
C PRO A 33 1.41 -0.17 6.22
N GLU A 34 1.70 -0.65 7.41
CA GLU A 34 0.96 -1.78 8.00
C GLU A 34 -0.52 -1.38 8.22
N PHE A 35 -1.16 -0.77 7.21
CA PHE A 35 -2.35 0.08 7.21
C PHE A 35 -3.64 -0.72 7.25
N ARG A 36 -3.53 -1.97 7.67
CA ARG A 36 -4.58 -2.58 8.45
C ARG A 36 -3.89 -3.12 9.66
N SER A 37 -3.50 -2.20 10.56
CA SER A 37 -3.20 -2.58 11.92
C SER A 37 -4.36 -3.46 12.37
N GLU A 38 -4.07 -4.54 13.08
CA GLU A 38 -5.14 -5.43 13.53
C GLU A 38 -6.29 -4.66 14.20
N GLU A 39 -5.96 -3.55 14.86
CA GLU A 39 -6.88 -2.60 15.46
C GLU A 39 -7.86 -1.97 14.46
N GLN A 40 -7.39 -1.55 13.30
CA GLN A 40 -8.24 -0.95 12.27
C GLN A 40 -9.22 -2.00 11.68
N ARG A 41 -8.75 -3.23 11.44
CA ARG A 41 -9.63 -4.37 11.07
C ARG A 41 -10.62 -4.72 12.17
N LYS A 42 -10.21 -4.69 13.44
CA LYS A 42 -11.09 -4.96 14.60
C LYS A 42 -12.17 -3.86 14.71
N ARG A 43 -11.83 -2.61 14.44
CA ARG A 43 -12.77 -1.48 14.46
C ARG A 43 -13.79 -1.60 13.33
N GLU A 44 -13.34 -1.81 12.09
CA GLU A 44 -14.23 -2.03 10.92
C GLU A 44 -15.23 -3.17 11.17
N LYS A 45 -14.78 -4.31 11.73
CA LYS A 45 -15.66 -5.45 12.07
C LYS A 45 -16.69 -5.12 13.14
N LYS A 46 -16.28 -4.40 14.19
CA LYS A 46 -17.19 -3.98 15.28
C LYS A 46 -18.26 -3.01 14.77
N GLU A 47 -17.88 -2.06 13.93
CA GLU A 47 -18.82 -1.11 13.34
C GLU A 47 -19.82 -1.80 12.42
N TYR A 48 -19.35 -2.74 11.58
CA TYR A 48 -20.22 -3.56 10.74
C TYR A 48 -21.23 -4.38 11.56
N LEU A 49 -20.76 -5.06 12.62
CA LEU A 49 -21.63 -5.81 13.52
C LEU A 49 -22.67 -4.92 14.20
N LYS A 50 -22.27 -3.72 14.63
CA LYS A 50 -23.17 -2.76 15.28
C LYS A 50 -24.27 -2.28 14.33
N TRP A 51 -23.91 -1.91 13.10
CA TRP A 51 -24.87 -1.51 12.07
C TRP A 51 -25.89 -2.62 11.77
N TRP A 52 -25.41 -3.85 11.55
CA TRP A 52 -26.28 -4.99 11.23
C TRP A 52 -27.25 -5.33 12.37
N LEU A 53 -26.79 -5.24 13.62
CA LEU A 53 -27.65 -5.47 14.79
C LEU A 53 -28.66 -4.33 15.02
N SER A 54 -28.33 -3.09 14.62
CA SER A 54 -29.28 -1.98 14.70
C SER A 54 -30.40 -2.05 13.67
N GLU A 55 -30.17 -2.72 12.53
CA GLU A 55 -31.16 -2.87 11.46
C GLU A 55 -32.16 -4.02 11.72
N LYS A 56 -31.80 -4.96 12.61
CA LYS A 56 -32.67 -6.06 13.05
C LYS A 56 -33.66 -5.69 14.17
N LYS A 57 -33.64 -4.44 14.64
CA LYS A 57 -34.48 -3.93 15.72
C LYS A 57 -35.59 -3.05 15.17
#